data_AF-A0A7J9HIE3-F1
#
_entry.id   AF-A0A7J9HIE3-F1
#
_cell.length_a   1.000
_cell.length_b   1.000
_cell.length_c   1.000
_cell.angle_alpha   90.00
_cell.angle_beta   90.00
_cell.angle_gamma   90.00
#
_symmetry.space_group_name_H-M   'P 1'
#
loop_
_entity.id
_entity.type
_entity.pdbx_description
1 polymer ?
#
loop_
_entity_poly.entity_id
_entity_poly.type
_entity_poly.pdbx_seq_one_letter_code
_entity_poly.pdbx_strand_id
1 'polypeptide(L)' 'MADCLLFLIKGSTDNSPIPSCCFGFETVVQSNPDCICVALQNSADFNFTKVLTSPSACQVVDSPINKCDGK' A
#
# COMPACT_ATOMS: atom_id res chain seq x y z
N MET A 1 -10.50 -1.64 -1.76
CA MET A 1 -9.62 -1.21 -0.64
C MET A 1 -9.70 -2.17 0.54
N ALA A 2 -10.89 -2.64 0.93
CA ALA A 2 -11.03 -3.69 1.95
C ALA A 2 -10.21 -4.95 1.60
N ASP A 3 -10.18 -5.30 0.32
CA ASP A 3 -9.43 -6.42 -0.24
C ASP A 3 -7.90 -6.29 -0.09
N CYS A 4 -7.39 -5.06 0.10
CA CYS A 4 -5.97 -4.83 0.36
C CYS A 4 -5.59 -4.88 1.83
N LEU A 5 -6.54 -4.65 2.75
CA LEU A 5 -6.25 -4.63 4.18
C LEU A 5 -5.59 -5.94 4.59
N LEU A 6 -6.09 -7.08 4.10
CA LEU A 6 -5.56 -8.39 4.44
C LEU A 6 -4.08 -8.55 4.08
N PHE A 7 -3.58 -7.97 2.99
CA PHE A 7 -2.16 -8.00 2.66
C PHE A 7 -1.36 -6.98 3.47
N LEU A 8 -1.89 -5.76 3.62
CA LEU A 8 -1.16 -4.61 4.16
C LEU A 8 -1.09 -4.56 5.70
N ILE A 9 -1.95 -5.28 6.43
CA ILE A 9 -1.95 -5.27 7.90
C ILE A 9 -0.76 -6.02 8.51
N LYS A 10 -0.36 -5.60 9.71
CA LYS A 10 0.62 -6.32 10.53
C LYS A 10 0.08 -7.70 10.91
N GLY A 11 0.94 -8.71 10.89
CA GLY A 11 0.56 -10.10 11.19
C GLY A 11 -0.17 -10.84 10.07
N SER A 12 -0.40 -10.18 8.93
CA SER A 12 -0.92 -10.82 7.73
C SER A 12 -0.03 -11.96 7.24
N THR A 13 -0.65 -13.11 7.01
CA THR A 13 -0.04 -14.30 6.36
C THR A 13 -0.11 -14.26 4.84
N ASP A 14 -0.75 -13.24 4.27
CA ASP A 14 -0.79 -13.05 2.82
C ASP A 14 0.55 -12.53 2.32
N ASN A 15 1.15 -13.29 1.40
CA ASN A 15 2.47 -13.00 0.84
C ASN A 15 2.37 -12.21 -0.47
N SER A 16 1.18 -12.11 -1.06
CA SER A 16 0.95 -11.37 -2.30
C SER A 16 -0.44 -10.71 -2.28
N PRO A 17 -0.58 -9.48 -2.80
CA PRO A 17 -1.88 -8.87 -2.99
C PRO A 17 -2.67 -9.62 -4.08
N ILE A 18 -3.99 -9.68 -3.92
CA ILE A 18 -4.90 -10.16 -4.96
C ILE A 18 -5.12 -9.07 -6.03
N PRO A 19 -5.55 -9.40 -7.26
CA PRO A 19 -5.68 -8.42 -8.34
C PRO A 19 -6.60 -7.23 -8.01
N SER A 20 -7.72 -7.48 -7.32
CA SER A 20 -8.64 -6.44 -6.87
C SER A 20 -8.02 -5.50 -5.83
N CYS A 21 -7.11 -6.01 -5.00
CA CYS A 21 -6.31 -5.19 -4.11
C CYS A 21 -5.43 -4.25 -4.93
N CYS A 22 -4.64 -4.75 -5.89
CA CYS A 22 -3.74 -3.93 -6.68
C CYS A 22 -4.43 -2.75 -7.36
N PHE A 23 -5.58 -3.00 -8.00
CA PHE A 23 -6.35 -1.94 -8.66
C PHE A 23 -6.87 -0.90 -7.67
N GLY A 24 -7.39 -1.35 -6.52
CA GLY A 24 -7.87 -0.47 -5.47
C GLY A 24 -6.74 0.34 -4.82
N PHE A 25 -5.59 -0.29 -4.59
CA PHE A 25 -4.40 0.35 -4.04
C PHE A 25 -3.89 1.44 -4.97
N GLU A 26 -3.70 1.13 -6.25
CA GLU A 26 -3.27 2.09 -7.27
C GLU A 26 -4.18 3.32 -7.30
N THR A 27 -5.49 3.12 -7.33
CA THR A 27 -6.49 4.20 -7.34
C THR A 27 -6.37 5.10 -6.10
N VAL A 28 -6.20 4.50 -4.93
CA VAL A 28 -6.11 5.25 -3.65
C VAL A 28 -4.80 6.03 -3.57
N VAL A 29 -3.66 5.40 -3.89
CA VAL A 29 -2.34 6.05 -3.78
C VAL A 29 -2.15 7.14 -4.83
N GLN A 30 -2.81 7.04 -5.98
CA GLN A 30 -2.82 8.09 -7.01
C GLN A 30 -3.74 9.26 -6.67
N SER A 31 -4.77 9.07 -5.83
CA SER A 31 -5.73 10.13 -5.51
C SER A 31 -5.11 11.28 -4.70
N ASN A 32 -4.41 10.96 -3.60
CA ASN A 32 -3.76 11.96 -2.74
C ASN A 32 -2.50 11.37 -2.09
N PRO A 33 -1.39 11.25 -2.83
CA PRO A 33 -0.23 10.47 -2.40
C PRO A 33 0.36 10.91 -1.06
N ASP A 34 0.60 12.21 -0.83
CA ASP A 34 1.13 12.69 0.45
C ASP A 34 0.20 12.39 1.63
N CYS A 35 -1.11 12.61 1.47
CA CYS A 35 -2.08 12.35 2.54
C CYS A 35 -2.19 10.87 2.86
N ILE A 36 -2.18 10.02 1.81
CA ILE A 36 -2.22 8.57 1.96
C ILE A 36 -0.93 8.05 2.59
N CYS A 37 0.26 8.57 2.22
CA CYS A 37 1.52 8.25 2.90
C CYS A 37 1.41 8.50 4.40
N VAL A 38 1.03 9.71 4.80
CA VAL A 38 0.91 10.10 6.21
C VAL A 38 -0.11 9.23 6.94
N ALA A 39 -1.26 8.96 6.32
CA ALA A 39 -2.28 8.10 6.91
C ALA A 39 -1.78 6.66 7.13
N LEU A 40 -1.05 6.11 6.16
CA LEU A 40 -0.50 4.75 6.25
C LEU A 40 0.67 4.66 7.24
N GLN A 41 1.54 5.67 7.30
CA GLN A 41 2.66 5.76 8.25
C GLN A 41 2.16 5.88 9.71
N ASN A 42 1.11 6.67 9.94
CA ASN A 42 0.57 6.90 11.29
C ASN A 42 -0.35 5.77 11.77
N SER A 43 -0.72 4.84 10.90
CA SER A 43 -1.56 3.72 11.27
C SER A 43 -0.74 2.64 11.99
N ALA A 44 -1.19 2.28 13.19
CA ALA A 44 -0.59 1.18 13.94
C ALA A 44 -0.87 -0.20 13.31
N ASP A 45 -1.92 -0.29 12.49
CA ASP A 45 -2.41 -1.56 11.93
C ASP A 45 -1.66 -1.98 10.67
N PHE A 46 -1.04 -1.05 9.95
CA PHE A 46 -0.38 -1.32 8.68
C PHE A 46 1.09 -1.70 8.82
N ASN A 47 1.51 -2.71 8.05
CA ASN A 47 2.91 -3.01 7.82
C ASN A 47 3.43 -2.12 6.69
N PHE A 48 4.08 -1.02 7.05
CA PHE A 48 4.59 -0.04 6.09
C PHE A 48 5.60 -0.64 5.09
N THR A 49 6.37 -1.66 5.47
CA THR A 49 7.25 -2.37 4.53
C THR A 49 6.45 -3.08 3.44
N LYS A 50 5.31 -3.70 3.79
CA LYS A 50 4.40 -4.29 2.79
C LYS A 50 3.76 -3.21 1.92
N VAL A 51 3.41 -2.05 2.49
CA VAL A 51 2.89 -0.89 1.74
C VAL A 51 3.90 -0.41 0.68
N LEU A 52 5.18 -0.23 1.06
CA LEU A 52 6.23 0.23 0.16
C LEU A 52 6.59 -0.80 -0.93
N THR A 53 6.46 -2.10 -0.65
CA THR A 53 6.73 -3.18 -1.62
C THR A 53 5.50 -3.57 -2.44
N SER A 54 4.31 -3.12 -2.05
CA SER A 54 3.04 -3.40 -2.73
C SER A 54 3.01 -2.96 -4.20
N PRO A 55 3.55 -1.79 -4.60
CA PRO A 55 3.63 -1.41 -6.01
C PRO A 55 4.37 -2.45 -6.85
N SER A 56 5.50 -2.94 -6.35
CA SER A 56 6.30 -3.95 -7.02
C SER A 56 5.55 -5.29 -7.12
N ALA A 57 4.88 -5.69 -6.04
CA ALA A 57 4.05 -6.91 -6.03
C ALA A 57 2.86 -6.82 -7.00
N CYS A 58 2.33 -5.61 -7.20
CA CYS A 58 1.24 -5.32 -8.13
C CYS A 58 1.71 -4.96 -9.55
N GLN A 59 3.01 -4.96 -9.83
CA GLN A 59 3.60 -4.53 -11.10
C GLN A 59 3.19 -3.10 -11.51
N VAL A 60 2.88 -2.24 -10.53
CA VAL A 60 2.55 -0.83 -10.75
C VAL A 60 3.86 -0.06 -10.85
N VAL A 61 4.17 0.39 -12.06
CA VAL A 61 5.34 1.23 -12.33
C VAL A 61 5.03 2.66 -11.87
N ASP A 62 5.99 3.32 -11.23
CA ASP A 62 5.90 4.74 -10.84
C ASP A 62 4.85 5.08 -9.76
N SER A 63 4.60 4.16 -8.82
CA SER A 63 3.69 4.44 -7.71
C SER A 63 4.26 5.53 -6.79
N PRO A 64 3.48 6.57 -6.46
CA PRO A 64 3.95 7.68 -5.61
C PRO A 64 4.24 7.22 -4.18
N ILE A 65 3.77 6.03 -3.78
CA ILE A 65 4.01 5.49 -2.44
C ILE A 65 5.48 5.12 -2.20
N ASN A 66 6.25 4.88 -3.27
CA ASN A 66 7.70 4.69 -3.18
C ASN A 66 8.42 5.94 -2.63
N LYS A 67 7.77 7.10 -2.70
CA LYS A 67 8.29 8.37 -2.17
C LYS A 67 7.91 8.61 -0.70
N CYS A 68 7.17 7.70 -0.07
CA CYS A 68 6.86 7.82 1.35
C CYS A 68 8.05 7.47 2.27
N ASP A 69 9.14 6.89 1.75
CA ASP A 69 10.33 6.46 2.53
C ASP A 69 11.26 7.62 2.96
N GLY A 70 10.78 8.86 2.97
CA GLY A 70 11.63 10.03 3.22
C GLY A 70 10.91 11.31 3.64
N LYS A 71 9.66 11.20 4.09
CA LYS A 71 8.90 12.30 4.71
C LYS A 71 8.37 11.89 6.07
#